data_AF-L0JXW3-F1
#
_entry.id   AF-L0JXW3-F1
#
_cell.length_a   1.000
_cell.length_b   1.000
_cell.length_c   1.000
_cell.angle_alpha   90.00
_cell.angle_beta   90.00
_cell.angle_gamma   90.00
#
_symmetry.space_group_name_H-M   'P 1'
#
loop_
_entity.id
_entity.type
_entity.pdbx_description
1 polymer ?
#
loop_
_entity_poly.entity_id
_entity_poly.type
_entity_poly.pdbx_seq_one_letter_code
_entity_poly.pdbx_strand_id
1 'polypeptide(L)' 'MCYRMPVPGYDPEDVDDTLEALLEDEEIETYLSDSELASYRAGEESLVDLLEGEEIHGILERKDAPIDVPD' A
#
# COMPACT_ATOMS: atom_id res chain seq x y z
N MET A 1 -14.71 16.76 -6.94
CA MET A 1 -14.41 15.33 -7.18
C MET A 1 -13.14 15.02 -6.42
N CYS A 2 -13.19 14.20 -5.37
CA CYS A 2 -12.00 13.77 -4.64
C CYS A 2 -11.26 12.76 -5.52
N TYR A 3 -10.09 13.13 -6.02
CA TYR A 3 -9.25 12.28 -6.85
C TYR A 3 -8.31 11.54 -5.89
N ARG A 4 -8.71 10.33 -5.47
CA ARG A 4 -7.78 9.32 -4.99
C ARG A 4 -6.79 9.15 -6.13
N MET A 5 -5.56 9.66 -6.00
CA MET A 5 -4.57 9.53 -7.06
C MET A 5 -4.26 8.04 -7.15
N PRO A 6 -4.72 7.30 -8.18
CA PRO A 6 -4.21 5.96 -8.39
C PRO A 6 -2.70 6.10 -8.60
N VAL A 7 -1.92 5.23 -7.97
CA VAL A 7 -0.48 5.16 -8.20
C VAL A 7 -0.29 5.03 -9.72
N PRO A 8 0.29 6.03 -10.40
CA PRO A 8 0.29 6.06 -11.86
C PRO A 8 1.13 4.89 -12.39
N GLY A 9 0.44 3.87 -12.93
CA GLY A 9 1.07 2.67 -13.48
C GLY A 9 0.63 1.34 -12.86
N TYR A 10 -0.14 1.36 -11.76
CA TYR A 10 -0.58 0.13 -11.08
C TYR A 10 -2.09 0.09 -10.84
N ASP A 11 -2.65 -1.12 -10.86
CA ASP A 11 -4.03 -1.38 -10.48
C ASP A 11 -4.13 -1.42 -8.94
N PRO A 12 -5.12 -0.76 -8.31
CA PRO A 12 -5.24 -0.76 -6.86
C PRO A 12 -5.34 -2.16 -6.25
N GLU A 13 -5.95 -3.12 -6.96
CA GLU A 13 -6.02 -4.51 -6.46
C GLU A 13 -4.65 -5.19 -6.46
N ASP A 14 -3.83 -5.02 -7.51
CA ASP A 14 -2.47 -5.59 -7.58
C ASP A 14 -1.53 -4.97 -6.53
N VAL A 15 -1.68 -3.67 -6.25
CA VAL A 15 -0.86 -2.98 -5.24
C VAL A 15 -1.20 -3.48 -3.84
N ASP A 16 -2.48 -3.70 -3.55
CA ASP A 16 -2.92 -4.23 -2.25
C ASP A 16 -2.33 -5.62 -2.02
N ASP A 17 -2.52 -6.55 -2.97
CA ASP A 17 -1.99 -7.92 -2.91
C ASP A 17 -0.45 -7.92 -2.76
N THR A 18 0.23 -7.01 -3.48
CA THR A 18 1.69 -6.86 -3.39
C THR A 18 2.12 -6.32 -2.03
N LEU A 19 1.43 -5.32 -1.49
CA LEU A 19 1.72 -4.77 -0.17
C LEU A 19 1.48 -5.81 0.92
N GLU A 20 0.38 -6.57 0.87
CA GLU A 20 0.10 -7.67 1.79
C GLU A 20 1.13 -8.80 1.69
N ALA A 21 1.65 -9.08 0.50
CA ALA A 21 2.70 -10.08 0.30
C ALA A 21 4.09 -9.61 0.79
N LEU A 22 4.36 -8.30 0.75
CA LEU A 22 5.65 -7.72 1.10
C LEU A 22 5.73 -7.25 2.55
N LEU A 23 4.64 -6.72 3.11
CA LEU A 23 4.56 -6.21 4.48
C LEU A 23 3.93 -7.26 5.39
N GLU A 24 4.59 -7.55 6.50
CA GLU A 24 3.97 -8.32 7.57
C GLU A 24 3.05 -7.41 8.42
N ASP A 25 2.08 -7.98 9.14
CA ASP A 25 1.18 -7.25 10.06
C ASP A 25 1.93 -6.25 10.98
N GLU A 26 3.13 -6.64 11.43
CA GLU A 26 3.98 -5.84 12.32
C GLU A 26 4.65 -4.64 11.62
N GLU A 27 4.81 -4.69 10.29
CA GLU A 27 5.24 -3.53 9.50
C GLU A 27 4.05 -2.64 9.14
N ILE A 28 2.89 -3.24 8.87
CA ILE A 28 1.66 -2.49 8.58
C ILE A 28 1.29 -1.57 9.76
N GLU A 29 1.43 -2.03 11.01
CA GLU A 29 1.24 -1.18 12.21
C GLU A 29 2.25 -0.05 12.37
N THR A 30 3.37 -0.08 11.63
CA THR A 30 4.35 1.02 11.61
C THR A 30 3.95 2.11 10.60
N TYR A 31 3.23 1.75 9.53
CA TYR A 31 2.76 2.70 8.51
C TYR A 31 1.34 3.22 8.80
N LEU A 32 0.50 2.40 9.45
CA LEU A 32 -0.88 2.73 9.78
C LEU A 32 -1.03 3.16 11.24
N SER A 33 -1.97 4.06 11.50
CA SER A 33 -2.42 4.36 12.87
C SER A 33 -3.26 3.21 13.43
N ASP A 34 -3.39 3.11 14.76
CA ASP A 34 -4.26 2.13 15.45
C ASP A 34 -5.67 2.03 14.86
N SER A 35 -6.26 3.18 14.49
CA SER A 35 -7.60 3.26 13.90
C SER A 35 -7.66 2.72 12.46
N GLU A 36 -6.61 2.94 11.67
CA GLU A 36 -6.52 2.47 10.28
C GLU A 36 -6.21 0.97 10.25
N LEU A 37 -5.34 0.51 11.15
CA LEU A 37 -5.06 -0.92 11.36
C LEU A 37 -6.32 -1.69 11.74
N ALA A 38 -7.19 -1.08 12.56
CA ALA A 38 -8.47 -1.68 12.91
C ALA A 38 -9.40 -1.83 11.70
N SER A 39 -9.52 -0.80 10.84
CA SER A 39 -10.29 -0.88 9.59
C SER A 39 -9.71 -1.94 8.64
N TYR A 40 -8.38 -2.00 8.52
CA TYR A 40 -7.68 -2.98 7.70
C TYR A 40 -7.96 -4.42 8.17
N ARG A 41 -7.80 -4.68 9.46
CA ARG A 41 -8.10 -6.00 10.06
C ARG A 41 -9.58 -6.38 10.01
N ALA A 42 -10.47 -5.39 9.95
CA ALA A 42 -11.90 -5.60 9.74
C ALA A 42 -12.24 -5.90 8.27
N GLY A 43 -11.31 -5.68 7.34
CA GLY A 43 -11.55 -5.76 5.90
C GLY A 43 -12.46 -4.65 5.38
N GLU A 44 -12.55 -3.53 6.11
CA GLU A 44 -13.33 -2.36 5.70
C GLU A 44 -12.56 -1.46 4.73
N GLU A 45 -11.24 -1.38 4.89
CA GLU A 45 -10.34 -0.57 4.06
C GLU A 45 -9.07 -1.37 3.71
N SER A 46 -8.65 -1.32 2.46
CA SER A 46 -7.41 -1.96 1.96
C SER A 46 -6.19 -1.08 2.22
N LEU A 47 -4.97 -1.63 2.11
CA LEU A 47 -3.73 -0.86 2.27
C LEU A 47 -3.65 0.28 1.26
N VAL A 48 -4.20 0.08 0.05
CA VAL A 48 -4.31 1.12 -0.98
C VAL A 48 -5.36 2.20 -0.71
N ASP A 49 -6.30 1.97 0.20
CA ASP A 49 -7.26 2.97 0.69
C ASP A 49 -6.67 3.80 1.82
N LEU A 50 -5.82 3.15 2.65
CA LEU A 50 -5.25 3.74 3.86
C LEU A 50 -3.91 4.45 3.60
N LEU A 51 -3.09 3.93 2.69
CA LEU A 51 -1.77 4.48 2.36
C LEU A 51 -1.85 5.42 1.16
N GLU A 52 -1.09 6.51 1.21
CA GLU A 52 -0.93 7.40 0.07
C GLU A 52 0.01 6.81 -0.99
N GLY A 53 -0.17 7.21 -2.25
CA GLY A 53 0.65 6.68 -3.35
C GLY A 53 2.16 6.92 -3.20
N GLU A 54 2.57 7.97 -2.48
CA GLU A 54 3.97 8.23 -2.15
C GLU A 54 4.52 7.23 -1.12
N GLU A 55 3.72 6.86 -0.11
CA GLU A 55 4.09 5.86 0.91
C GLU A 55 4.20 4.47 0.29
N ILE A 56 3.20 4.11 -0.53
CA ILE A 56 3.19 2.84 -1.28
C ILE A 56 4.45 2.73 -2.14
N HIS A 57 4.77 3.78 -2.90
CA HIS A 57 5.97 3.79 -3.73
C HIS A 57 7.24 3.61 -2.88
N GLY A 58 7.35 4.31 -1.76
CA GLY A 58 8.48 4.16 -0.84
C GLY A 58 8.62 2.75 -0.26
N ILE A 59 7.50 2.09 0.04
CA ILE A 59 7.48 0.70 0.53
C ILE A 59 7.94 -0.26 -0.57
N LEU A 60 7.38 -0.13 -1.77
CA LEU A 60 7.71 -0.97 -2.92
C LEU A 60 9.19 -0.85 -3.31
N GLU A 61 9.73 0.37 -3.31
CA GLU A 61 11.15 0.65 -3.57
C GLU A 61 12.05 0.06 -2.47
N ARG A 62 11.66 0.18 -1.19
CA ARG A 62 12.45 -0.32 -0.06
C ARG A 62 12.49 -1.84 0.04
N LYS A 63 11.40 -2.51 -0.32
CA LYS A 63 11.27 -3.98 -0.24
C LYS A 63 11.94 -4.71 -1.41
N ASP A 64 12.57 -3.98 -2.33
CA ASP A 64 13.25 -4.53 -3.51
C ASP A 64 12.32 -5.48 -4.30
N ALA A 65 11.02 -5.17 -4.31
CA ALA A 65 10.13 -5.74 -5.31
C ALA A 65 10.68 -5.24 -6.66
N PRO A 66 10.94 -6.12 -7.65
CA PRO A 66 11.46 -5.68 -8.93
C PRO A 66 10.39 -4.85 -9.64
N ILE A 67 10.36 -3.56 -9.33
CA ILE A 67 9.77 -2.53 -10.16
C ILE A 67 10.70 -2.49 -11.36
N ASP A 68 10.31 -3.14 -12.45
CA ASP A 68 11.00 -3.01 -13.73
C ASP A 68 10.84 -1.55 -14.18
N VAL A 69 11.72 -0.68 -13.70
CA VAL A 69 11.92 0.67 -14.22
C VAL A 69 12.85 0.55 -15.43
N PRO A 70 12.35 0.65 -16.68
CA PRO A 70 13.23 0.69 -17.83
C PRO A 70 14.08 1.97 -17.82
N ASP A 71 15.40 1.78 -18.03
CA ASP A 71 16.48 2.78 -18.11
C ASP A 71 16.21 3.95 -19.09
#